data_AF-A0A5C4N6I8-F1
#
_entry.id   AF-A0A5C4N6I8-F1
#
_cell.length_a   1.000
_cell.length_b   1.000
_cell.length_c   1.000
_cell.angle_alpha   90.00
_cell.angle_beta   90.00
_cell.angle_gamma   90.00
#
_symmetry.space_group_name_H-M   'P 1'
#
loop_
_entity.id
_entity.type
_entity.pdbx_description
1 polymer ?
#
loop_
_entity_poly.entity_id
_entity_poly.type
_entity_poly.pdbx_seq_one_letter_code
_entity_poly.pdbx_strand_id
1 'polypeptide(L)' 'MPVGLARRGWATSDPAREIFRKACTSARLPYYNPHSFRDMLLRHAMALELSPEEMKAWSQNLGHSDVLTTFTSYG' A
#
# COMPACT_ATOMS: atom_id res chain seq x y z
N MET A 1 -1.38 -31.97 -7.40
CA MET A 1 -0.15 -31.22 -7.10
C MET A 1 -0.45 -29.74 -7.27
N PRO A 2 -0.34 -28.89 -6.23
CA PRO A 2 -0.53 -27.46 -6.42
C PRO A 2 0.63 -26.91 -7.26
N VAL A 3 0.32 -26.35 -8.42
CA VAL A 3 1.28 -25.57 -9.22
C VAL A 3 1.34 -24.19 -8.58
N GLY A 4 2.31 -23.99 -7.69
CA GLY A 4 2.53 -22.70 -7.03
C GLY A 4 2.82 -21.57 -8.03
N LEU A 5 2.82 -20.33 -7.56
CA LEU A 5 3.20 -19.18 -8.39
C LEU A 5 4.69 -19.26 -8.77
N ALA A 6 4.99 -19.10 -10.05
CA ALA A 6 6.37 -19.01 -10.52
C ALA A 6 7.04 -17.78 -9.87
N ARG A 7 8.20 -17.97 -9.20
CA ARG A 7 8.98 -16.89 -8.56
C ARG A 7 9.48 -15.80 -9.51
N ARG A 8 9.19 -15.91 -10.81
CA ARG A 8 9.65 -15.00 -11.86
C ARG A 8 8.98 -13.63 -11.82
N GLY A 9 7.76 -13.51 -11.28
CA GLY A 9 6.97 -12.28 -11.34
C GLY A 9 7.33 -11.17 -10.34
N TRP A 10 8.20 -11.45 -9.37
CA TRP A 10 8.39 -10.58 -8.19
C TRP A 10 9.85 -10.55 -7.68
N ALA A 11 10.81 -10.89 -8.54
CA ALA A 11 12.23 -10.88 -8.17
C ALA A 11 12.75 -9.46 -7.90
N THR A 12 12.12 -8.44 -8.48
CA THR A 12 12.40 -7.01 -8.23
C THR A 12 11.10 -6.26 -7.93
N SER A 13 11.23 -4.99 -7.54
CA SER A 13 10.10 -4.08 -7.34
C SER A 13 9.57 -3.44 -8.63
N ASP A 14 10.20 -3.69 -9.77
CA ASP A 14 9.85 -3.04 -11.04
C ASP A 14 8.47 -3.42 -11.58
N PRO A 15 8.03 -4.69 -11.50
CA PRO A 15 6.67 -5.06 -11.90
C PRO A 15 5.60 -4.24 -11.17
N ALA A 16 5.78 -3.99 -9.87
CA ALA A 16 4.86 -3.16 -9.09
C ALA A 16 4.88 -1.70 -9.59
N ARG A 17 6.05 -1.11 -9.79
CA ARG A 17 6.17 0.26 -10.34
C ARG A 17 5.49 0.39 -11.70
N GLU A 18 5.61 -0.63 -12.54
CA GLU A 18 5.03 -0.61 -13.88
C GLU A 18 3.50 -0.68 -13.86
N ILE A 19 2.91 -1.47 -12.95
CA ILE A 19 1.46 -1.48 -12.72
C ILE A 19 0.97 -0.07 -12.33
N PHE A 20 1.65 0.58 -11.38
CA PHE A 20 1.29 1.92 -10.94
C PHE A 20 1.43 2.96 -12.06
N ARG A 21 2.53 2.91 -12.83
CA ARG A 21 2.72 3.80 -13.98
C ARG A 21 1.59 3.66 -15.00
N LYS A 22 1.22 2.43 -15.37
CA LYS A 22 0.11 2.16 -16.28
C LYS A 22 -1.21 2.68 -15.73
N ALA A 23 -1.51 2.40 -14.46
CA ALA A 23 -2.76 2.83 -13.83
C ALA A 23 -2.88 4.37 -13.76
N CYS A 24 -1.84 5.07 -13.30
CA CYS A 24 -1.81 6.53 -13.27
C CYS A 24 -1.99 7.14 -14.67
N THR A 25 -1.27 6.60 -15.66
CA THR A 25 -1.36 7.07 -17.06
C THR A 25 -2.77 6.90 -17.61
N SER A 26 -3.38 5.73 -17.43
CA SER A 26 -4.76 5.45 -17.86
C SER A 26 -5.79 6.36 -17.19
N ALA A 27 -5.54 6.78 -15.95
CA ALA A 27 -6.36 7.73 -15.21
C ALA A 27 -6.05 9.20 -15.54
N ARG A 28 -5.10 9.49 -16.45
CA ARG A 28 -4.58 10.85 -16.76
C ARG A 28 -4.02 11.57 -15.53
N LEU A 29 -3.42 10.83 -14.61
CA LEU A 29 -2.75 11.34 -13.42
C LEU A 29 -1.22 11.28 -13.59
N PRO A 30 -0.47 12.14 -12.89
CA PRO A 30 0.96 11.95 -12.72
C PRO A 30 1.28 10.57 -12.14
N TYR A 31 2.47 10.05 -12.42
CA TYR A 31 2.91 8.80 -11.80
C TYR A 31 3.15 9.01 -10.30
N TYR A 32 2.40 8.25 -9.49
CA TYR A 32 2.64 8.11 -8.05
C TYR A 32 3.20 6.71 -7.78
N ASN A 33 4.30 6.63 -7.04
CA ASN A 33 4.93 5.35 -6.74
C ASN A 33 4.12 4.55 -5.69
N PRO A 34 4.37 3.23 -5.54
CA PRO A 34 3.61 2.40 -4.61
C PRO A 34 3.61 2.90 -3.14
N HIS A 35 4.68 3.55 -2.68
CA HIS A 35 4.74 4.07 -1.31
C HIS A 35 3.83 5.29 -1.11
N SER A 36 3.76 6.20 -2.08
CA SER A 36 2.83 7.34 -2.01
C SER A 36 1.37 6.89 -1.89
N PHE A 37 1.02 5.74 -2.49
CA PHE A 37 -0.32 5.17 -2.38
C PHE A 37 -0.58 4.54 -1.01
N ARG A 38 0.44 3.88 -0.42
CA ARG A 38 0.38 3.40 0.97
C ARG A 38 0.17 4.56 1.96
N ASP A 39 0.87 5.67 1.77
CA ASP A 39 0.70 6.88 2.59
C ASP A 39 -0.72 7.47 2.44
N MET A 40 -1.23 7.54 1.20
CA MET A 40 -2.60 7.99 0.93
C MET A 40 -3.64 7.12 1.65
N LEU A 41 -3.50 5.79 1.58
CA LEU A 41 -4.42 4.85 2.25
C LEU A 41 -4.40 5.00 3.77
N LEU A 42 -3.22 5.25 4.35
CA LEU A 42 -3.09 5.48 5.78
C LEU A 42 -3.75 6.80 6.20
N ARG A 43 -3.50 7.88 5.45
CA ARG A 43 -4.16 9.18 5.68
C ARG A 43 -5.67 9.10 5.53
N HIS A 44 -6.15 8.33 4.56
CA HIS A 44 -7.57 8.09 4.38
C HIS A 44 -8.16 7.34 5.58
N ALA A 45 -7.52 6.26 6.04
CA ALA A 45 -7.96 5.52 7.22
C ALA A 45 -8.02 6.38 8.50
N MET A 46 -7.06 7.27 8.70
CA MET A 46 -7.07 8.21 9.83
C MET A 46 -8.23 9.22 9.78
N ALA A 47 -8.79 9.49 8.60
CA ALA A 47 -9.95 10.37 8.43
C ALA A 47 -11.29 9.62 8.57
N LEU A 48 -11.27 8.29 8.68
CA LEU A 48 -12.45 7.46 8.91
C LEU A 48 -12.62 7.21 10.42
N GLU A 49 -13.87 7.03 10.85
CA GLU A 49 -14.20 6.64 12.23
C GLU A 49 -14.06 5.11 12.42
N LEU A 50 -12.85 4.58 12.22
CA LEU A 50 -12.59 3.15 12.36
C LEU A 50 -12.53 2.73 13.84
N SER A 51 -13.04 1.54 14.15
CA SER A 51 -12.78 0.92 15.45
C SER A 51 -11.28 0.59 15.60
N PRO A 52 -10.79 0.40 16.84
CA PRO A 52 -9.43 -0.05 17.08
C PRO A 52 -9.06 -1.34 16.33
N GLU A 53 -9.98 -2.30 16.23
CA GLU A 53 -9.80 -3.57 15.52
C GLU A 53 -9.71 -3.36 14.01
N GLU A 54 -10.54 -2.48 13.45
CA GLU A 54 -10.52 -2.13 12.03
C GLU A 54 -9.22 -1.41 11.66
N MET A 55 -8.80 -0.45 12.48
CA MET A 55 -7.51 0.23 12.31
C MET A 55 -6.34 -0.75 12.42
N LYS A 56 -6.40 -1.73 13.33
CA LYS A 56 -5.38 -2.79 13.44
C LYS A 56 -5.35 -3.66 12.19
N ALA A 57 -6.50 -4.08 11.68
CA ALA A 57 -6.60 -4.86 10.44
C ALA A 57 -6.05 -4.08 9.24
N TRP A 58 -6.36 -2.79 9.13
CA TRP A 58 -5.82 -1.90 8.09
C TRP A 58 -4.30 -1.81 8.14
N SER A 59 -3.74 -1.55 9.33
CA SER A 59 -2.29 -1.48 9.57
C SER A 59 -1.57 -2.77 9.15
N GLN A 60 -2.12 -3.94 9.50
CA GLN A 60 -1.55 -5.24 9.15
C GLN A 60 -1.58 -5.51 7.65
N ASN A 61 -2.67 -5.14 6.96
CA ASN A 61 -2.78 -5.27 5.50
C ASN A 61 -1.76 -4.40 4.75
N LEU A 62 -1.40 -3.24 5.32
CA LEU A 62 -0.35 -2.39 4.76
C LEU A 62 1.06 -2.85 5.15
N GLY A 63 1.22 -3.87 5.99
CA GLY A 63 2.53 -4.34 6.45
C GLY A 63 3.19 -3.40 7.46
N HIS A 64 2.40 -2.67 8.26
CA HIS A 64 2.88 -1.99 9.47
C HIS A 64 2.60 -2.90 10.68
N SER A 65 3.65 -3.41 11.30
CA SER A 65 3.59 -4.16 12.57
C SER A 65 3.16 -3.25 13.73
N ASP A 66 3.61 -1.99 13.68
CA ASP A 66 3.36 -0.97 14.68
C ASP A 66 2.49 0.17 14.12
N VAL A 67 1.28 0.26 14.67
CA VAL A 67 0.35 1.39 14.54
C VAL A 67 1.04 2.72 14.91
N LEU A 68 2.12 2.68 15.70
CA LEU A 68 2.90 3.81 16.20
C LEU A 68 3.80 4.53 15.17
N THR A 69 4.13 3.92 14.02
CA THR A 69 4.79 4.68 12.93
C THR A 69 3.84 5.66 12.23
N THR A 70 2.52 5.48 12.40
CA THR A 70 1.49 6.38 11.89
C THR A 70 1.41 7.70 12.67
N PHE A 71 1.67 7.68 13.98
CA PHE A 71 1.53 8.86 14.85
C PHE A 71 2.80 9.71 15.01
N THR A 72 3.99 9.16 14.71
CA THR A 72 5.27 9.82 15.05
C THR A 72 6.01 10.46 13.86
N SER A 73 5.58 10.20 12.62
CA SER A 73 6.20 10.79 11.41
C SER A 73 5.36 11.89 10.75
N TYR A 74 4.21 12.25 11.35
CA TYR A 74 3.33 13.33 10.92
C TYR A 74 3.01 14.29 12.07
N GLY A 75 4.01 14.56 12.91
CA GLY A 75 4.07 15.78 13.71
C GLY A 75 4.75 16.90 12.94
#